data_AF-A0A815TLK2-F1
#
_entry.id   AF-A0A815TLK2-F1
#
_cell.length_a   1.000
_cell.length_b   1.000
_cell.length_c   1.000
_cell.angle_alpha   90.00
_cell.angle_beta   90.00
_cell.angle_gamma   90.00
#
_symmetry.space_group_name_H-M   'P 1'
#
loop_
_entity.id
_entity.type
_entity.pdbx_description
1 polymer ?
#
loop_
_entity_poly.entity_id
_entity_poly.type
_entity_poly.pdbx_seq_one_letter_code
_entity_poly.pdbx_strand_id
1 'polypeptide(L)'
;MPHIEEENAHHTAMLFVPLPKRTTQVMGFLAFAIESVMMVFHLHARNVMDAHIHKLLGLTMMCSMISALGECFNPNNFWLIITRIFFALTQGTWFIQAAYVLWPQTNNPIFIWDPQSHRSLSLLTMSYAYHLAGNAFLLIISYLLVYMSTSSRRKLIHYEIDDDEIMSDYKLISNINDEDNCI
;
A
#
# COMPACT_ATOMS: atom_id res chain seq x y z
N MET A 1 -25.35 39.63 -4.69
CA MET A 1 -26.10 38.52 -4.05
C MET A 1 -25.12 37.73 -3.19
N PRO A 2 -24.85 38.15 -1.95
CA PRO A 2 -23.94 37.47 -1.01
C PRO A 2 -24.59 36.29 -0.25
N HIS A 3 -25.92 36.15 -0.33
CA HIS A 3 -26.67 35.16 0.47
C HIS A 3 -26.52 33.69 0.03
N ILE A 4 -26.00 33.41 -1.17
CA ILE A 4 -25.92 32.04 -1.71
C ILE A 4 -24.56 31.39 -1.39
N GLU A 5 -23.52 32.17 -1.12
CA GLU A 5 -22.18 31.64 -0.80
C GLU A 5 -22.09 31.09 0.64
N GLU A 6 -22.79 31.71 1.59
CA GLU A 6 -22.82 31.22 2.99
C GLU A 6 -23.61 29.91 3.14
N GLU A 7 -24.73 29.75 2.44
CA GLU A 7 -25.54 28.51 2.49
C GLU A 7 -24.74 27.29 1.99
N ASN A 8 -23.95 27.47 0.93
CA ASN A 8 -23.06 26.44 0.40
C ASN A 8 -21.84 26.17 1.31
N ALA A 9 -21.36 27.19 2.03
CA ALA A 9 -20.28 27.04 3.00
C ALA A 9 -20.72 26.23 4.23
N HIS A 10 -21.97 26.40 4.69
CA HIS A 10 -22.52 25.62 5.79
C HIS A 10 -22.81 24.16 5.41
N HIS A 11 -23.25 23.90 4.17
CA HIS A 11 -23.50 22.53 3.68
C HIS A 11 -22.21 21.74 3.43
N THR A 12 -21.11 22.41 3.04
CA THR A 12 -19.79 21.79 2.88
C THR A 12 -19.02 21.65 4.19
N ALA A 13 -19.26 22.53 5.18
CA ALA A 13 -18.68 22.42 6.52
C ALA A 13 -19.27 21.26 7.36
N MET A 14 -20.51 20.84 7.09
CA MET A 14 -21.20 19.82 7.90
C MET A 14 -20.76 18.37 7.60
N LEU A 15 -20.00 18.15 6.52
CA LEU A 15 -19.62 16.80 6.06
C LEU A 15 -18.23 16.35 6.54
N PHE A 16 -17.43 17.23 7.12
CA PHE A 16 -16.08 16.91 7.62
C PHE A 16 -16.08 16.83 9.15
N VAL A 17 -16.70 15.79 9.70
CA VAL A 17 -16.53 15.46 11.13
C VAL A 17 -15.07 15.03 11.32
N PRO A 18 -14.25 15.77 12.10
CA PRO A 18 -12.86 15.38 12.33
C PRO A 18 -12.85 14.08 13.11
N LEU A 19 -12.52 12.98 12.43
CA LEU A 19 -12.43 11.67 13.06
C LEU A 19 -11.29 11.66 14.08
N PRO A 20 -11.45 10.94 15.20
CA PRO A 20 -10.37 10.75 16.15
C PRO A 20 -9.10 10.25 15.47
N LYS A 21 -7.95 10.73 15.92
CA LYS A 21 -6.65 10.22 15.46
C LYS A 21 -6.66 8.69 15.62
N ARG A 22 -6.13 7.99 14.61
CA ARG A 22 -6.02 6.52 14.56
C ARG A 22 -7.28 5.75 14.15
N THR A 23 -8.35 6.43 13.73
CA THR A 23 -9.57 5.75 13.25
C THR A 23 -9.28 4.77 12.12
N THR A 24 -8.43 5.12 11.15
CA THR A 24 -8.06 4.23 10.03
C THR A 24 -7.41 2.93 10.48
N GLN A 25 -6.51 2.98 11.47
CA GLN A 25 -5.82 1.82 12.01
C GLN A 25 -6.78 0.90 12.75
N VAL A 26 -7.66 1.49 13.59
CA VAL A 26 -8.68 0.73 14.33
C VAL A 26 -9.69 0.08 13.38
N MET A 27 -10.15 0.82 12.37
CA MET A 27 -11.06 0.27 11.35
C MET A 27 -10.39 -0.84 10.52
N GLY A 28 -9.11 -0.68 10.17
CA GLY A 28 -8.34 -1.71 9.49
C GLY A 28 -8.17 -2.97 10.33
N PHE A 29 -7.83 -2.83 11.61
CA PHE A 29 -7.78 -3.95 12.55
C PHE A 29 -9.12 -4.67 12.65
N LEU A 30 -10.22 -3.93 12.82
CA LEU A 30 -11.56 -4.51 12.92
C LEU A 30 -11.95 -5.24 11.63
N ALA A 31 -11.64 -4.67 10.47
CA ALA A 31 -11.91 -5.29 9.17
C ALA A 31 -11.19 -6.64 9.04
N PHE A 32 -9.87 -6.70 9.29
CA PHE A 32 -9.11 -7.95 9.21
C PHE A 32 -9.51 -8.96 10.28
N ALA A 33 -9.93 -8.50 11.47
CA ALA A 33 -10.42 -9.37 12.53
C ALA A 33 -11.74 -10.05 12.15
N ILE A 34 -12.70 -9.29 11.63
CA ILE A 34 -13.98 -9.83 11.15
C ILE A 34 -13.75 -10.80 9.99
N GLU A 35 -12.91 -10.43 9.02
CA GLU A 35 -12.58 -11.29 7.88
C GLU A 35 -11.96 -12.62 8.34
N SER A 36 -11.02 -12.56 9.29
CA SER A 36 -10.36 -13.74 9.86
C SER A 36 -11.35 -14.65 10.59
N VAL A 37 -12.29 -14.07 11.35
CA VAL A 37 -13.39 -14.83 12.00
C VAL A 37 -14.26 -15.50 10.95
N MET A 38 -14.62 -14.81 9.87
CA MET A 38 -15.39 -15.42 8.79
C MET A 38 -14.66 -16.60 8.16
N MET A 39 -13.34 -16.51 7.96
CA MET A 39 -12.56 -17.63 7.41
C MET A 39 -12.61 -18.88 8.29
N VAL A 40 -12.54 -18.72 9.62
CA VAL A 40 -12.66 -19.84 10.56
C VAL A 40 -13.99 -20.56 10.40
N PHE A 41 -15.09 -19.81 10.32
CA PHE A 41 -16.42 -20.39 10.17
C PHE A 41 -16.72 -20.89 8.74
N HIS A 42 -16.10 -20.30 7.71
CA HIS A 42 -16.29 -20.70 6.30
C HIS A 42 -15.68 -22.08 5.96
N LEU A 43 -14.69 -22.52 6.74
CA LEU A 43 -13.97 -23.76 6.51
C LEU A 43 -14.77 -25.03 6.83
N HIS A 44 -15.87 -24.92 7.59
CA HIS A 44 -16.69 -26.08 7.95
C HIS A 44 -17.34 -26.68 6.69
N ALA A 45 -17.04 -27.96 6.43
CA ALA A 45 -17.56 -28.77 5.31
C ALA A 45 -16.98 -28.51 3.90
N ARG A 46 -15.82 -27.85 3.77
CA ARG A 46 -15.13 -27.71 2.47
C ARG A 46 -14.23 -28.91 2.13
N ASN A 47 -14.00 -29.11 0.84
CA ASN A 47 -13.02 -30.10 0.36
C ASN A 47 -11.58 -29.69 0.77
N VAL A 48 -10.63 -30.63 0.71
CA VAL A 48 -9.28 -30.42 1.28
C VAL A 48 -8.51 -29.30 0.59
N MET A 49 -8.65 -29.14 -0.73
CA MET A 49 -8.02 -28.06 -1.50
C MET A 49 -8.63 -26.70 -1.18
N ASP A 50 -9.95 -26.60 -1.17
CA ASP A 50 -10.70 -25.38 -0.85
C ASP A 50 -10.36 -24.91 0.58
N ALA A 51 -10.32 -25.85 1.53
CA ALA A 51 -9.88 -25.57 2.89
C ALA A 51 -8.40 -25.10 2.93
N HIS A 52 -7.52 -25.64 2.09
CA HIS A 52 -6.12 -25.21 2.03
C HIS A 52 -5.96 -23.78 1.51
N ILE A 53 -6.70 -23.42 0.44
CA ILE A 53 -6.75 -22.05 -0.12
C ILE A 53 -7.14 -21.04 0.96
N HIS A 54 -8.23 -21.34 1.67
CA HIS A 54 -8.78 -20.45 2.70
C HIS A 54 -7.90 -20.36 3.95
N LYS A 55 -7.18 -21.44 4.32
CA LYS A 55 -6.18 -21.40 5.40
C LYS A 55 -5.01 -20.48 5.06
N LEU A 56 -4.49 -20.55 3.83
CA LEU A 56 -3.41 -19.66 3.37
C LEU A 56 -3.86 -18.19 3.40
N LEU A 57 -5.08 -17.93 2.94
CA LEU A 57 -5.69 -16.60 3.00
C LEU A 57 -5.89 -16.12 4.46
N GLY A 58 -6.39 -16.99 5.34
CA GLY A 58 -6.57 -16.69 6.76
C GLY A 58 -5.25 -16.35 7.44
N LEU A 59 -4.15 -17.04 7.09
CA LEU A 59 -2.81 -16.68 7.56
C LEU A 59 -2.42 -15.25 7.14
N THR A 60 -2.68 -14.88 5.88
CA THR A 60 -2.43 -13.52 5.38
C THR A 60 -3.20 -12.47 6.20
N MET A 61 -4.49 -12.70 6.43
CA MET A 61 -5.35 -11.78 7.19
C MET A 61 -4.92 -11.65 8.65
N MET A 62 -4.55 -12.75 9.29
CA MET A 62 -4.06 -12.75 10.67
C MET A 62 -2.79 -11.90 10.80
N CYS A 63 -1.87 -12.01 9.85
CA CYS A 63 -0.68 -11.15 9.83
C CYS A 63 -1.05 -9.67 9.61
N SER A 64 -1.95 -9.35 8.67
CA SER A 64 -2.46 -7.99 8.45
C SER A 64 -3.14 -7.42 9.71
N MET A 65 -3.92 -8.23 10.42
CA MET A 65 -4.58 -7.88 11.67
C MET A 65 -3.57 -7.53 12.76
N ILE A 66 -2.54 -8.35 12.95
CA ILE A 66 -1.48 -8.11 13.94
C ILE A 66 -0.71 -6.82 13.61
N SER A 67 -0.38 -6.59 12.34
CA SER A 67 0.28 -5.36 11.90
C SER A 67 -0.59 -4.11 12.13
N ALA A 68 -1.87 -4.17 11.77
CA ALA A 68 -2.83 -3.09 12.00
C ALA A 68 -3.02 -2.79 13.50
N LEU A 69 -3.07 -3.83 14.34
CA LEU A 69 -3.10 -3.69 15.79
C LEU A 69 -1.83 -3.03 16.31
N GLY A 70 -0.66 -3.44 15.80
CA GLY A 70 0.61 -2.80 16.12
C GLY A 70 0.63 -1.31 15.76
N GLU A 71 0.11 -0.92 14.59
CA GLU A 71 -0.02 0.47 14.16
C GLU A 71 -0.96 1.27 15.08
N CYS A 72 -1.95 0.64 15.72
CA CYS A 72 -2.79 1.30 16.71
C CYS A 72 -1.99 1.78 17.93
N PHE A 73 -0.88 1.11 18.28
CA PHE A 73 0.03 1.53 19.37
C PHE A 73 1.12 2.46 18.85
N ASN A 74 1.80 2.07 17.76
CA ASN A 74 2.90 2.83 17.17
C ASN A 74 2.67 3.11 15.66
N PRO A 75 1.90 4.16 15.33
CA PRO A 75 1.46 4.42 13.95
C PRO A 75 2.57 4.91 13.02
N ASN A 76 3.71 5.33 13.55
CA ASN A 76 4.84 5.83 12.77
C ASN A 76 5.92 4.75 12.55
N ASN A 77 5.68 3.51 13.00
CA ASN A 77 6.62 2.42 12.78
C ASN A 77 6.55 1.96 11.32
N PHE A 78 7.59 2.29 10.56
CA PHE A 78 7.75 1.91 9.17
C PHE A 78 7.52 0.42 8.92
N TRP A 79 8.06 -0.45 9.78
CA TRP A 79 7.96 -1.89 9.60
C TRP A 79 6.53 -2.39 9.71
N LEU A 80 5.75 -1.88 10.68
CA LEU A 80 4.35 -2.28 10.86
C LEU A 80 3.51 -1.89 9.64
N ILE A 81 3.70 -0.67 9.14
CA ILE A 81 3.02 -0.16 7.95
C ILE A 81 3.35 -1.03 6.73
N ILE A 82 4.65 -1.29 6.49
CA ILE A 82 5.09 -2.09 5.34
C ILE A 82 4.58 -3.52 5.44
N THR A 83 4.62 -4.13 6.64
CA THR A 83 4.10 -5.48 6.85
C THR A 83 2.60 -5.55 6.58
N ARG A 84 1.81 -4.56 7.05
CA ARG A 84 0.37 -4.50 6.72
C ARG A 84 0.13 -4.37 5.22
N ILE A 85 0.86 -3.49 4.53
CA ILE A 85 0.72 -3.30 3.08
C ILE A 85 1.10 -4.59 2.33
N PHE A 86 2.19 -5.23 2.72
CA PHE A 86 2.66 -6.48 2.13
C PHE A 86 1.61 -7.61 2.21
N PHE A 87 1.03 -7.82 3.39
CA PHE A 87 0.00 -8.84 3.55
C PHE A 87 -1.34 -8.42 2.93
N ALA A 88 -1.70 -7.14 2.92
CA ALA A 88 -2.89 -6.68 2.19
C ALA A 88 -2.77 -6.89 0.66
N LEU A 89 -1.60 -6.61 0.07
CA LEU A 89 -1.32 -6.92 -1.33
C LEU A 89 -1.37 -8.43 -1.60
N THR A 90 -0.80 -9.22 -0.69
CA THR A 90 -0.85 -10.68 -0.77
C THR A 90 -2.27 -11.20 -0.70
N GLN A 91 -3.11 -10.64 0.17
CA GLN A 91 -4.53 -10.99 0.29
C GLN A 91 -5.27 -10.73 -1.03
N GLY A 92 -5.12 -9.54 -1.61
CA GLY A 92 -5.75 -9.21 -2.90
C GLY A 92 -5.28 -10.09 -4.06
N THR A 93 -3.96 -10.25 -4.23
CA THR A 93 -3.41 -11.07 -5.31
C THR A 93 -3.75 -12.55 -5.16
N TRP A 94 -3.80 -13.06 -3.92
CA TRP A 94 -4.21 -14.42 -3.63
C TRP A 94 -5.69 -14.66 -3.91
N PHE A 95 -6.57 -13.70 -3.61
CA PHE A 95 -7.99 -13.81 -3.94
C PHE A 95 -8.23 -14.03 -5.43
N ILE A 96 -7.48 -13.32 -6.28
CA ILE A 96 -7.58 -13.47 -7.74
C ILE A 96 -7.14 -14.89 -8.15
N GLN A 97 -5.98 -15.35 -7.67
CA GLN A 97 -5.48 -16.70 -7.98
C GLN A 97 -6.42 -17.79 -7.45
N ALA A 98 -6.91 -17.65 -6.21
CA ALA A 98 -7.86 -18.57 -5.59
C ALA A 98 -9.15 -18.69 -6.39
N ALA A 99 -9.68 -17.57 -6.93
CA ALA A 99 -10.85 -17.58 -7.78
C ALA A 99 -10.63 -18.41 -9.06
N TYR A 100 -9.47 -18.29 -9.71
CA TYR A 100 -9.13 -19.10 -10.88
C TYR A 100 -8.98 -20.59 -10.57
N VAL A 101 -8.46 -20.93 -9.38
CA VAL A 101 -8.31 -22.33 -8.95
C VAL A 101 -9.68 -22.95 -8.61
N LEU A 102 -10.56 -22.21 -7.94
CA LEU A 102 -11.88 -22.71 -7.52
C LEU A 102 -12.93 -22.70 -8.64
N TRP A 103 -12.84 -21.74 -9.57
CA TRP A 103 -13.79 -21.58 -10.68
C TRP A 103 -13.07 -21.46 -12.03
N PRO A 104 -12.40 -22.54 -12.48
CA PRO A 104 -11.71 -22.52 -13.77
C PRO A 104 -12.71 -22.27 -14.91
N GLN A 105 -12.48 -21.21 -15.69
CA GLN A 105 -13.31 -20.86 -16.86
C GLN A 105 -12.91 -21.64 -18.13
N THR A 106 -12.37 -22.86 -17.97
CA THR A 106 -11.84 -23.65 -19.08
C THR A 106 -12.11 -25.13 -18.89
N ASN A 107 -12.34 -25.82 -20.01
CA ASN A 107 -12.52 -27.28 -20.06
C ASN A 107 -11.19 -28.03 -20.28
N ASN A 108 -10.07 -27.31 -20.43
CA ASN A 108 -8.79 -27.94 -20.66
C ASN A 108 -8.28 -28.59 -19.36
N PRO A 109 -8.06 -29.92 -19.34
CA PRO A 109 -7.72 -30.67 -18.13
C PRO A 109 -6.40 -30.24 -17.48
N ILE A 110 -5.51 -29.55 -18.21
CA ILE A 110 -4.25 -29.02 -17.67
C ILE A 110 -4.51 -27.93 -16.61
N PHE A 111 -5.61 -27.19 -16.75
CA PHE A 111 -5.97 -26.09 -15.85
C PHE A 111 -7.01 -26.48 -14.80
N ILE A 112 -7.44 -27.74 -14.79
CA ILE A 112 -8.37 -28.29 -13.80
C ILE A 112 -7.56 -28.91 -12.67
N TRP A 113 -7.78 -28.41 -11.45
CA TRP A 113 -7.06 -28.87 -10.26
C TRP A 113 -7.78 -30.06 -9.62
N ASP A 114 -7.04 -31.14 -9.34
CA ASP A 114 -7.58 -32.26 -8.57
C ASP A 114 -7.68 -31.87 -7.08
N PRO A 115 -8.89 -31.79 -6.49
CA PRO A 115 -9.08 -31.32 -5.12
C PRO A 115 -8.50 -32.24 -4.05
N GLN A 116 -8.20 -33.50 -4.36
CA GLN A 116 -7.70 -34.50 -3.40
C GLN A 116 -6.22 -34.84 -3.60
N SER A 117 -5.60 -34.35 -4.69
CA SER A 117 -4.21 -34.67 -4.96
C SER A 117 -3.26 -33.85 -4.08
N HIS A 118 -2.27 -34.52 -3.50
CA HIS A 118 -1.18 -33.86 -2.79
C HIS A 118 -0.40 -32.90 -3.71
N ARG A 119 -0.31 -33.21 -5.01
CA ARG A 119 0.33 -32.35 -6.02
C ARG A 119 -0.37 -31.00 -6.17
N SER A 120 -1.71 -30.96 -6.18
CA SER A 120 -2.46 -29.71 -6.22
C SER A 120 -2.14 -28.85 -4.99
N LEU A 121 -2.13 -29.44 -3.80
CA LEU A 121 -1.85 -28.72 -2.55
C LEU A 121 -0.40 -28.18 -2.50
N SER A 122 0.58 -28.94 -2.99
CA SER A 122 1.97 -28.49 -3.01
C SER A 122 2.18 -27.36 -4.02
N LEU A 123 1.60 -27.46 -5.22
CA LEU A 123 1.62 -26.40 -6.22
C LEU A 123 0.91 -25.13 -5.73
N LEU A 124 -0.20 -25.28 -5.02
CA LEU A 124 -0.92 -24.16 -4.43
C LEU A 124 -0.06 -23.44 -3.38
N THR A 125 0.61 -24.19 -2.52
CA THR A 125 1.54 -23.63 -1.51
C THR A 125 2.72 -22.94 -2.17
N MET A 126 3.28 -23.53 -3.24
CA MET A 126 4.35 -22.91 -4.04
C MET A 126 3.87 -21.61 -4.71
N SER A 127 2.66 -21.61 -5.27
CA SER A 127 2.07 -20.42 -5.89
C SER A 127 1.91 -19.29 -4.87
N TYR A 128 1.44 -19.60 -3.66
CA TYR A 128 1.34 -18.64 -2.56
C TYR A 128 2.71 -18.07 -2.18
N ALA A 129 3.77 -18.89 -2.14
CA ALA A 129 5.13 -18.41 -1.92
C ALA A 129 5.62 -17.46 -3.03
N TYR A 130 5.24 -17.68 -4.29
CA TYR A 130 5.53 -16.73 -5.37
C TYR A 130 4.79 -15.41 -5.22
N HIS A 131 3.54 -15.42 -4.73
CA HIS A 131 2.84 -14.18 -4.38
C HIS A 131 3.60 -13.39 -3.30
N LEU A 132 4.06 -14.06 -2.25
CA LEU A 132 4.87 -13.43 -1.20
C LEU A 132 6.16 -12.83 -1.79
N ALA A 133 6.92 -13.61 -2.57
CA ALA A 133 8.17 -13.13 -3.17
C ALA A 133 7.94 -11.97 -4.16
N GLY A 134 6.93 -12.09 -5.03
CA GLY A 134 6.58 -11.09 -6.04
C GLY A 134 6.10 -9.78 -5.41
N ASN A 135 5.25 -9.85 -4.38
CA ASN A 135 4.78 -8.66 -3.67
C ASN A 135 5.90 -7.98 -2.88
N ALA A 136 6.83 -8.75 -2.31
CA ALA A 136 8.01 -8.18 -1.64
C ALA A 136 8.90 -7.44 -2.65
N PHE A 137 9.14 -8.06 -3.81
CA PHE A 137 9.90 -7.44 -4.89
C PHE A 137 9.23 -6.16 -5.41
N LEU A 138 7.92 -6.17 -5.62
CA LEU A 138 7.14 -4.99 -6.01
C LEU A 138 7.29 -3.86 -4.99
N LEU A 139 7.21 -4.16 -3.69
CA LEU A 139 7.41 -3.17 -2.63
C LEU A 139 8.83 -2.59 -2.65
N ILE A 140 9.85 -3.43 -2.82
CA ILE A 140 11.24 -2.97 -2.93
C ILE A 140 11.41 -2.02 -4.13
N ILE A 141 10.88 -2.39 -5.31
CA ILE A 141 10.92 -1.50 -6.48
C ILE A 141 10.20 -0.19 -6.18
N SER A 142 9.00 -0.23 -5.59
CA SER A 142 8.25 0.98 -5.27
C SER A 142 9.02 1.92 -4.33
N TYR A 143 9.71 1.35 -3.33
CA TYR A 143 10.57 2.10 -2.42
C TYR A 143 11.76 2.73 -3.16
N LEU A 144 12.45 1.96 -4.01
CA LEU A 144 13.57 2.46 -4.80
C LEU A 144 13.14 3.59 -5.75
N LEU A 145 12.01 3.45 -6.42
CA LEU A 145 11.46 4.47 -7.32
C LEU A 145 11.14 5.77 -6.58
N VAL A 146 10.51 5.68 -5.41
CA VAL A 146 10.22 6.86 -4.56
C VAL A 146 11.52 7.48 -4.05
N TYR A 147 12.47 6.67 -3.60
CA TYR A 147 13.77 7.15 -3.14
C TYR A 147 14.54 7.87 -4.25
N MET A 148 14.59 7.30 -5.45
CA MET A 148 15.24 7.93 -6.60
C MET A 148 14.53 9.23 -6.99
N SER A 149 13.19 9.22 -7.07
CA SER A 149 12.42 10.41 -7.45
C SER A 149 12.60 11.56 -6.46
N THR A 150 12.60 11.27 -5.16
CA THR A 150 12.81 12.27 -4.11
C THR A 150 14.25 12.75 -4.06
N SER A 151 15.23 11.86 -4.25
CA SER A 151 16.64 12.24 -4.30
C SER A 151 16.95 13.11 -5.52
N SER A 152 16.39 12.80 -6.70
CA SER A 152 16.58 13.62 -7.90
C SER A 152 15.96 14.99 -7.72
N ARG A 153 14.75 15.09 -7.16
CA ARG A 153 14.12 16.38 -6.84
C ARG A 153 14.94 17.20 -5.83
N ARG A 154 15.47 16.58 -4.77
CA ARG A 154 16.33 17.29 -3.80
C ARG A 154 17.59 17.86 -4.46
N LYS A 155 18.21 17.12 -5.38
CA LYS A 155 19.39 17.58 -6.12
C LYS A 155 19.08 18.76 -7.05
N LEU A 156 17.93 18.72 -7.73
CA LEU A 156 17.50 19.82 -8.61
C LEU A 156 17.23 21.11 -7.81
N ILE A 157 16.51 21.01 -6.69
CA ILE A 157 16.24 22.17 -5.83
C ILE A 157 17.55 22.76 -5.28
N HIS A 158 18.50 21.91 -4.86
CA HIS A 158 19.79 22.40 -4.39
C HIS A 158 20.59 23.09 -5.50
N TYR A 159 20.53 22.58 -6.73
CA TYR A 159 21.19 23.20 -7.88
C TYR A 159 20.56 24.54 -8.26
N GLU A 160 19.22 24.64 -8.21
CA GLU A 160 18.48 25.88 -8.47
C GLU A 160 18.80 26.98 -7.44
N ILE A 161 18.90 26.62 -6.15
CA ILE A 161 19.30 27.57 -5.09
C ILE A 161 20.74 28.05 -5.26
N ASP A 162 21.67 27.14 -5.60
CA ASP A 162 23.10 27.46 -5.79
C ASP A 162 23.30 28.40 -7.00
N ASP A 163 22.59 28.14 -8.11
CA ASP A 163 22.62 29.00 -9.30
C ASP A 163 22.04 30.41 -9.02
N ASP A 164 20.96 30.51 -8.24
CA ASP A 164 20.35 31.79 -7.85
C ASP A 164 21.30 32.62 -6.95
N GLU A 165 21.99 31.98 -6.02
CA GLU A 165 22.96 32.63 -5.12
C GLU A 165 24.17 33.17 -5.92
N ILE A 166 24.73 32.36 -6.83
CA ILE A 166 25.83 32.77 -7.71
C ILE A 166 25.42 33.93 -8.62
N MET A 167 24.21 33.90 -9.18
CA MET A 167 23.70 34.97 -10.05
C MET A 167 23.50 36.29 -9.29
N SER A 168 23.09 36.23 -8.03
CA SER A 168 22.94 37.40 -7.17
C SER A 168 24.29 38.05 -6.87
N ASP A 169 25.30 37.26 -6.50
CA ASP A 169 26.65 37.75 -6.22
C ASP A 169 27.30 38.40 -7.44
N TYR A 170 27.13 37.80 -8.62
CA TYR A 170 27.64 38.37 -9.87
C TYR A 170 27.05 39.77 -10.15
N LYS A 171 25.73 39.95 -9.97
CA LYS A 171 25.05 41.24 -10.18
C LYS A 171 25.51 42.30 -9.18
N LEU A 172 25.79 41.92 -7.94
CA LEU A 172 26.34 42.83 -6.93
C LEU A 172 27.73 43.34 -7.33
N ILE A 173 28.61 42.43 -7.74
CA ILE A 173 29.98 42.77 -8.15
C ILE A 173 29.99 43.62 -9.42
N SER A 174 29.12 43.33 -10.40
CA SER A 174 29.03 44.14 -11.62
C SER A 174 28.58 45.57 -11.34
N ASN A 175 27.57 45.75 -10.48
CA ASN A 175 27.06 47.07 -10.14
C ASN A 175 28.11 47.92 -9.39
N ILE A 176 28.89 47.32 -8.50
CA ILE A 176 29.99 48.02 -7.80
C ILE A 176 31.05 48.49 -8.81
N ASN A 177 31.45 47.62 -9.74
CA ASN A 177 32.45 47.98 -10.76
C ASN A 177 31.97 49.08 -11.71
N ASP A 178 30.67 49.13 -12.01
CA ASP A 178 30.09 50.19 -12.85
C ASP A 178 30.01 51.54 -12.10
N GLU A 179 29.73 51.55 -10.80
CA GLU A 179 29.76 52.75 -9.97
C GLU A 179 31.17 53.33 -9.83
N ASP A 180 32.18 52.47 -9.65
CA ASP A 180 33.59 52.88 -9.54
C ASP A 180 34.17 53.42 -10.87
N ASN A 181 33.62 53.01 -12.02
CA ASN A 181 34.03 53.50 -13.35
C ASN A 181 33.34 54.81 -13.78
N CYS A 182 32.38 55.31 -13.00
CA CYS A 182 31.65 56.55 -13.29
C CYS A 182 32.24 57.80 -12.61
N ILE A 183 33.39 57.70 -11.93
CA ILE A 183 34.12 58.81 -11.28
C ILE A 183 35.36 59.21 -12.08
#